data_AF-A0A3C0T485-F1
#
_entry.id   AF-A0A3C0T485-F1
#
_cell.length_a   1.000
_cell.length_b   1.000
_cell.length_c   1.000
_cell.angle_alpha   90.00
_cell.angle_beta   90.00
_cell.angle_gamma   90.00
#
_symmetry.space_group_name_H-M   'P 1'
#
loop_
_entity.id
_entity.type
_entity.pdbx_description
1 polymer ?
#
loop_
_entity_poly.entity_id
_entity_poly.type
_entity_poly.pdbx_seq_one_letter_code
_entity_poly.pdbx_strand_id
1 'polypeptide(L)'
;MEDEFRKIIDAIGENVKRGGLLDTPKRAASAMKFLTRGYDQTVEQVVNGALFDSDTNEMIVVQNIEMYSLCEHHLLPFIGKCHVAYIPTGKVLGLSKVARIVDMFARRLQIQ
;
A
#
# COMPACT_ATOMS: atom_id res chain seq x y z
N MET A 1 -13.05 14.34 3.34
CA MET A 1 -11.78 13.95 4.01
C MET A 1 -10.92 15.15 4.43
N GLU A 2 -10.80 16.21 3.61
CA GLU A 2 -10.04 17.41 4.01
C GLU A 2 -10.63 18.06 5.27
N ASP A 3 -11.94 18.30 5.31
CA ASP A 3 -12.62 18.91 6.46
C ASP A 3 -12.52 18.05 7.74
N GLU A 4 -12.45 16.74 7.59
CA GLU A 4 -12.31 15.76 8.66
C GLU A 4 -10.91 15.85 9.27
N PHE A 5 -9.86 15.95 8.45
CA PHE A 5 -8.52 16.25 8.95
C PHE A 5 -8.42 17.64 9.58
N ARG A 6 -9.12 18.65 9.02
CA ARG A 6 -9.21 19.98 9.65
C ARG A 6 -9.83 19.90 11.03
N LYS A 7 -10.91 19.15 11.20
CA LYS A 7 -11.58 18.90 12.49
C LYS A 7 -10.67 18.15 13.46
N ILE A 8 -9.90 17.15 13.01
CA ILE A 8 -8.93 16.44 13.86
C ILE A 8 -7.86 17.41 14.39
N ILE A 9 -7.29 18.26 13.52
CA ILE A 9 -6.26 19.23 13.92
C ILE A 9 -6.82 20.24 14.94
N ASP A 10 -8.04 20.73 14.72
CA ASP A 10 -8.71 21.64 15.65
C ASP A 10 -9.00 20.94 17.00
N ALA A 11 -9.46 19.68 16.95
CA ALA A 11 -9.81 18.89 18.14
C ALA A 11 -8.61 18.56 19.04
N ILE A 12 -7.39 18.53 18.51
CA ILE A 12 -6.17 18.36 19.32
C ILE A 12 -5.62 19.69 19.86
N GLY A 13 -6.32 20.81 19.65
CA GLY A 13 -5.97 22.13 20.17
C GLY A 13 -5.01 22.94 19.29
N GLU A 14 -4.73 22.50 18.05
CA GLU A 14 -3.87 23.25 17.12
C GLU A 14 -4.65 24.33 16.37
N ASN A 15 -3.96 25.44 16.06
CA ASN A 15 -4.54 26.51 15.25
C ASN A 15 -4.45 26.17 13.75
N VAL A 16 -5.57 25.76 13.14
CA VAL A 16 -5.66 25.46 11.69
C VAL A 16 -5.31 26.64 10.77
N LYS A 17 -5.30 27.88 11.28
CA LYS A 17 -4.90 29.08 10.54
C LYS A 17 -3.39 29.38 10.64
N ARG A 18 -2.64 28.62 11.43
CA ARG A 18 -1.17 28.74 11.52
C ARG A 18 -0.57 28.46 10.15
N GLY A 19 0.41 29.26 9.71
CA GLY A 19 0.95 29.20 8.35
C GLY A 19 1.37 27.80 7.89
N GLY A 20 1.97 26.99 8.78
CA GLY A 20 2.35 25.61 8.46
C GLY A 20 1.18 24.61 8.31
N LEU A 21 0.00 24.94 8.85
CA LEU A 21 -1.17 24.06 8.90
C LEU A 21 -2.25 24.38 7.86
N LEU A 22 -2.17 25.53 7.18
CA LEU A 22 -3.17 25.96 6.20
C LEU A 22 -3.52 24.87 5.18
N ASP A 23 -2.48 24.22 4.63
CA ASP A 23 -2.61 23.16 3.64
C ASP A 23 -2.48 21.74 4.24
N THR A 24 -2.27 21.60 5.55
CA THR A 24 -2.14 20.28 6.19
C THR A 24 -3.39 19.41 5.99
N PRO A 25 -4.63 19.90 6.15
CA PRO A 25 -5.82 19.10 5.89
C PRO A 25 -5.84 18.48 4.48
N LYS A 26 -5.47 19.27 3.46
CA LYS A 26 -5.41 18.83 2.06
C LYS A 26 -4.33 17.78 1.84
N ARG A 27 -3.13 17.99 2.42
CA ARG A 27 -2.01 17.04 2.35
C ARG A 27 -2.35 15.72 3.05
N ALA A 28 -2.94 15.80 4.25
CA ALA A 28 -3.34 14.63 5.03
C ALA A 28 -4.41 13.80 4.33
N ALA A 29 -5.42 14.46 3.74
CA ALA A 29 -6.44 13.77 2.93
C ALA A 29 -5.83 13.07 1.71
N SER A 30 -4.90 13.74 1.01
CA SER A 30 -4.19 13.14 -0.13
C SER A 30 -3.33 11.95 0.29
N ALA A 31 -2.64 12.06 1.42
CA ALA A 31 -1.82 10.98 1.97
C ALA A 31 -2.68 9.77 2.37
N MET A 32 -3.79 9.98 3.10
CA MET A 32 -4.69 8.90 3.48
C MET A 32 -5.24 8.16 2.25
N LYS A 33 -5.71 8.89 1.23
CA LYS A 33 -6.14 8.28 -0.04
C LYS A 33 -5.05 7.45 -0.70
N PHE A 34 -3.81 7.92 -0.72
CA PHE A 34 -2.68 7.16 -1.26
C PHE A 34 -2.40 5.90 -0.43
N LEU A 35 -2.43 6.01 0.90
CA LEU A 35 -2.19 4.90 1.82
C LEU A 35 -3.30 3.85 1.78
N THR A 36 -4.50 4.20 1.31
CA THR A 36 -5.65 3.27 1.16
C THR A 36 -6.01 2.98 -0.31
N ARG A 37 -5.17 3.38 -1.28
CA ARG A 37 -5.48 3.23 -2.72
C ARG A 37 -5.63 1.77 -3.18
N GLY A 38 -5.15 0.82 -2.38
CA GLY A 38 -5.20 -0.59 -2.69
C GLY A 38 -6.61 -1.16 -2.77
N TYR A 39 -7.61 -0.47 -2.20
CA TYR A 39 -9.03 -0.83 -2.35
C TYR A 39 -9.55 -0.59 -3.78
N ASP A 40 -8.97 0.37 -4.51
CA ASP A 40 -9.40 0.75 -5.87
C ASP A 40 -8.65 -0.03 -6.97
N GLN A 41 -7.86 -1.04 -6.58
CA GLN A 41 -7.03 -1.86 -7.48
C GLN A 41 -7.52 -3.30 -7.49
N THR A 42 -7.35 -3.96 -8.64
CA THR A 42 -7.59 -5.39 -8.82
C THR A 42 -6.30 -6.12 -9.18
N VAL A 43 -6.22 -7.41 -8.86
CA VAL A 43 -5.03 -8.21 -9.15
C VAL A 43 -4.80 -8.28 -10.67
N GLU A 44 -5.87 -8.38 -11.44
CA GLU A 44 -5.85 -8.42 -12.90
C GLU A 44 -5.19 -7.17 -13.49
N GLN A 45 -5.58 -5.97 -13.02
CA GLN A 45 -4.97 -4.70 -13.44
C GLN A 45 -3.50 -4.60 -13.03
N VAL A 46 -3.16 -5.10 -11.83
CA VAL A 46 -1.77 -5.07 -11.33
C VAL A 46 -0.89 -5.99 -12.16
N VAL A 47 -1.33 -7.23 -12.38
CA VAL A 47 -0.62 -8.25 -13.17
C VAL A 47 -0.50 -7.80 -14.62
N ASN A 48 -1.56 -7.24 -15.20
CA ASN A 48 -1.59 -6.70 -16.56
C ASN A 48 -0.99 -7.66 -17.60
N GLY A 49 -1.41 -8.94 -17.55
CA GLY A 49 -0.96 -9.97 -18.48
C GLY A 49 0.53 -10.37 -18.39
N ALA A 50 1.27 -9.93 -17.37
CA ALA A 50 2.69 -10.26 -17.21
C ALA A 50 2.91 -11.69 -16.66
N LEU A 51 2.33 -12.67 -17.35
CA LEU A 51 2.49 -14.10 -17.13
C LEU A 51 3.22 -14.68 -18.33
N PHE A 52 4.34 -15.35 -18.08
CA PHE A 52 5.23 -15.88 -19.11
C PHE A 52 5.31 -17.39 -19.00
N ASP A 53 5.31 -18.08 -20.13
CA ASP A 53 5.48 -19.54 -20.13
C ASP A 53 6.90 -19.89 -19.66
N SER A 54 7.01 -20.94 -18.86
CA SER A 54 8.29 -21.42 -18.34
C SER A 54 8.20 -22.89 -17.94
N ASP A 55 9.21 -23.67 -18.31
CA ASP A 55 9.35 -25.07 -17.92
C ASP A 55 10.04 -25.26 -16.57
N THR A 56 10.40 -24.16 -15.88
CA THR A 56 11.01 -24.27 -14.55
C THR A 56 10.01 -24.80 -13.54
N ASN A 57 10.47 -25.71 -12.69
CA ASN A 57 9.78 -26.22 -11.52
C ASN A 57 10.56 -25.91 -10.23
N GLU A 58 11.54 -25.01 -10.32
CA GLU A 58 12.33 -24.54 -9.19
C GLU A 58 11.62 -23.39 -8.47
N MET A 59 11.92 -23.23 -7.18
CA MET A 59 11.35 -22.15 -6.37
C MET A 59 11.86 -20.79 -6.85
N ILE A 60 10.93 -19.87 -7.09
CA ILE A 60 11.21 -18.46 -7.32
C ILE A 60 11.00 -17.72 -6.01
N VAL A 61 12.00 -16.93 -5.60
CA VAL A 61 11.92 -16.12 -4.38
C VAL A 61 12.19 -14.65 -4.70
N VAL A 62 11.25 -13.80 -4.31
CA VAL A 62 11.41 -12.34 -4.32
C VAL A 62 11.48 -11.87 -2.87
N GLN A 63 12.65 -11.38 -2.47
CA GLN A 63 12.94 -11.02 -1.08
C GLN A 63 13.12 -9.52 -0.91
N ASN A 64 13.03 -9.05 0.33
CA ASN A 64 13.27 -7.67 0.72
C ASN A 64 12.33 -6.67 0.01
N ILE A 65 11.08 -7.08 -0.26
CA ILE A 65 10.06 -6.15 -0.75
C ILE A 65 9.69 -5.25 0.42
N GLU A 66 10.07 -3.98 0.33
CA GLU A 66 9.71 -2.99 1.33
C GLU A 66 8.19 -2.77 1.33
N MET A 67 7.59 -2.81 2.52
CA MET A 67 6.14 -2.75 2.69
C MET A 67 5.77 -1.72 3.74
N TYR A 68 4.77 -0.91 3.41
CA TYR A 68 4.16 0.08 4.28
C TYR A 68 2.65 -0.15 4.30
N SER A 69 2.07 -0.34 5.47
CA SER A 69 0.63 -0.48 5.64
C SER A 69 0.12 0.29 6.85
N LEU A 70 -1.19 0.32 7.05
CA LEU A 70 -1.84 1.01 8.17
C LEU A 70 -2.57 -0.01 9.04
N CYS A 71 -2.29 0.00 10.34
CA CYS A 71 -3.01 -0.83 11.30
C CYS A 71 -4.46 -0.35 11.39
N GLU A 72 -5.43 -1.23 11.15
CA GLU A 72 -6.84 -0.87 11.18
C GLU A 72 -7.34 -0.42 12.56
N HIS A 73 -6.70 -0.86 13.64
CA HIS A 73 -7.09 -0.52 15.02
C HIS A 73 -6.75 0.92 15.41
N HIS A 74 -5.64 1.45 14.90
CA HIS A 74 -5.08 2.72 15.37
C HIS A 74 -4.81 3.72 14.25
N LEU A 75 -4.96 3.30 12.99
CA LEU A 75 -4.60 4.07 11.79
C LEU A 75 -3.14 4.53 11.77
N LEU A 76 -2.27 3.81 12.48
CA LEU A 76 -0.83 4.07 12.52
C LEU A 76 -0.08 3.13 11.57
N PRO A 77 1.03 3.58 10.97
CA PRO A 77 1.81 2.74 10.09
C PRO A 77 2.44 1.54 10.80
N PHE A 78 2.43 0.40 10.12
CA PHE A 78 3.40 -0.66 10.38
C PHE A 78 4.22 -0.89 9.10
N ILE A 79 5.53 -1.02 9.28
CA ILE A 79 6.51 -0.98 8.20
C ILE A 79 7.38 -2.21 8.34
N GLY A 80 7.65 -2.89 7.24
CA GLY A 80 8.43 -4.13 7.26
C GLY A 80 8.88 -4.57 5.89
N LYS A 81 9.24 -5.85 5.82
CA LYS A 81 9.65 -6.52 4.59
C LYS A 81 8.75 -7.71 4.32
N CYS A 82 8.32 -7.85 3.08
CA CYS A 82 7.65 -9.03 2.57
C CYS A 82 8.64 -9.88 1.75
N HIS A 83 8.60 -11.19 1.96
CA HIS A 83 9.34 -12.17 1.17
C HIS A 83 8.30 -13.11 0.56
N VAL A 84 8.28 -13.19 -0.77
CA VAL A 84 7.33 -14.02 -1.50
C VAL A 84 8.08 -15.14 -2.19
N ALA A 85 7.63 -16.37 -2.01
CA ALA A 85 8.16 -17.55 -2.69
C ALA A 85 7.01 -18.33 -3.33
N TYR A 86 7.25 -18.87 -4.51
CA TYR A 86 6.31 -19.78 -5.17
C TYR A 86 7.05 -20.76 -6.08
N ILE A 87 6.43 -21.90 -6.36
CA ILE A 87 6.88 -22.86 -7.37
C ILE A 87 5.96 -22.70 -8.57
N PRO A 88 6.47 -22.30 -9.75
CA PRO A 88 5.67 -22.10 -10.94
C PRO A 88 5.12 -23.42 -11.50
N THR A 89 3.96 -23.35 -12.15
CA THR A 89 3.33 -24.45 -12.87
C THR A 89 3.09 -24.03 -14.33
N GLY A 90 4.12 -24.15 -15.16
CA GLY A 90 4.07 -23.77 -16.58
C GLY A 90 4.05 -22.26 -16.85
N LYS A 91 3.82 -21.43 -15.82
CA LYS A 91 3.84 -19.97 -15.93
C LYS A 91 4.60 -19.31 -14.78
N VAL A 92 5.33 -18.25 -15.13
CA VAL A 92 6.07 -17.38 -14.23
C VAL A 92 5.47 -15.98 -14.26
N LEU A 93 5.26 -15.41 -13.08
CA LEU A 93 4.83 -14.03 -12.91
C LEU A 93 6.03 -13.10 -13.08
N GLY A 94 5.88 -12.00 -13.85
CA GLY A 94 6.91 -10.98 -13.93
C GLY A 94 7.30 -10.46 -12.55
N LEU A 95 8.60 -10.50 -12.20
CA LEU A 95 9.08 -10.24 -10.83
C LEU A 95 8.59 -8.89 -10.25
N SER A 96 8.49 -7.86 -11.08
CA SER A 96 7.98 -6.54 -10.66
C SER A 96 6.52 -6.56 -10.22
N LYS A 97 5.73 -7.55 -10.66
CA LYS A 97 4.31 -7.69 -10.28
C LYS A 97 4.16 -8.24 -8.87
N VAL A 98 5.09 -9.06 -8.40
CA VAL A 98 5.09 -9.56 -7.02
C VAL A 98 5.08 -8.37 -6.05
N ALA A 99 6.01 -7.44 -6.21
CA ALA A 99 6.09 -6.23 -5.38
C ALA A 99 4.82 -5.34 -5.49
N ARG A 100 4.22 -5.25 -6.68
CA ARG A 100 2.99 -4.45 -6.87
C ARG A 100 1.77 -5.10 -6.24
N ILE A 101 1.70 -6.44 -6.20
CA ILE A 101 0.63 -7.17 -5.49
C ILE A 101 0.78 -6.92 -3.98
N VAL A 102 2.02 -6.98 -3.46
CA VAL A 102 2.29 -6.63 -2.06
C VAL A 102 1.83 -5.19 -1.76
N ASP A 103 2.20 -4.19 -2.59
CA ASP A 103 1.75 -2.79 -2.39
C ASP A 103 0.22 -2.66 -2.49
N MET A 104 -0.44 -3.35 -3.43
CA MET A 104 -1.91 -3.32 -3.56
C MET A 104 -2.62 -3.77 -2.27
N PHE A 105 -2.13 -4.82 -1.60
CA PHE A 105 -2.73 -5.27 -0.34
C PHE A 105 -2.25 -4.45 0.86
N ALA A 106 -0.99 -4.01 0.87
CA ALA A 106 -0.42 -3.20 1.95
C ALA A 106 -1.04 -1.80 2.00
N ARG A 107 -1.45 -1.21 0.86
CA ARG A 107 -2.12 0.10 0.79
C ARG A 107 -3.60 0.02 1.16
N ARG A 108 -3.88 -0.53 2.34
CA ARG A 108 -5.21 -0.72 2.96
C ARG A 108 -5.08 -0.57 4.48
N LEU A 109 -6.22 -0.55 5.16
CA LEU A 109 -6.25 -0.83 6.59
C LEU A 109 -6.13 -2.35 6.78
N GLN A 110 -5.21 -2.77 7.63
CA GLN A 110 -4.79 -4.16 7.74
C GLN A 110 -4.53 -4.59 9.19
N ILE A 111 -4.57 -5.90 9.38
CA ILE A 111 -3.87 -6.64 10.44
C ILE A 111 -2.69 -7.40 9.81
N GLN A 112 -1.62 -7.60 10.58
CA GLN A 112 -0.49 -8.43 10.14
C GLN A 112 -0.75 -9.91 10.45
#